data_AF-A0AAE3RMC3-F1
#
_entry.id   AF-A0AAE3RMC3-F1
#
_cell.length_a   1.000
_cell.length_b   1.000
_cell.length_c   1.000
_cell.angle_alpha   90.00
_cell.angle_beta   90.00
_cell.angle_gamma   90.00
#
_symmetry.space_group_name_H-M   'P 1'
#
loop_
_entity.id
_entity.type
_entity.pdbx_description
1 polymer ?
#
loop_
_entity_poly.entity_id
_entity_poly.type
_entity_poly.pdbx_seq_one_letter_code
_entity_poly.pdbx_strand_id
1 'polypeptide(L)' 'MSWLTQGKDPDYRFSLANERTFLAWIRTALAFMAAAIGIDQLAENLAPSMVKELLVCALGITAAILAWYAYLR' A
#
# COMPACT_ATOMS: atom_id res chain seq x y z
N MET A 1 31.76 26.61 17.93
CA MET A 1 31.53 25.54 16.94
C MET A 1 31.36 24.19 17.67
N SER A 2 30.37 24.07 18.57
CA SER A 2 30.22 22.91 19.48
C SER A 2 28.93 22.11 19.27
N TRP A 3 28.06 22.56 18.37
CA TRP A 3 26.76 21.92 18.11
C TRP A 3 26.82 20.82 17.04
N LEU A 4 27.86 20.79 16.19
CA LEU A 4 28.02 19.77 15.14
C LEU A 4 28.40 18.39 15.70
N THR A 5 28.94 18.34 16.91
CA THR A 5 29.46 17.12 17.55
C THR A 5 28.52 16.52 18.59
N GLN A 6 27.30 17.05 18.77
CA GLN A 6 26.33 16.57 19.77
C GLN A 6 25.32 15.54 19.27
N GLY A 7 25.30 15.20 17.98
CA GLY A 7 24.44 14.15 17.43
C GLY A 7 25.23 12.91 17.09
N LYS A 8 24.93 11.76 17.69
CA LYS A 8 25.33 10.47 17.12
C LYS A 8 24.62 10.37 15.77
N ASP A 9 25.36 10.27 14.66
CA ASP A 9 24.76 10.19 13.33
C ASP A 9 23.68 9.10 13.33
N PRO A 10 22.41 9.44 13.03
CA PRO A 10 21.34 8.46 12.98
C PRO A 10 21.70 7.42 11.92
N ASP A 11 21.72 6.14 12.31
CA ASP A 11 22.13 5.06 11.41
C ASP A 11 21.12 4.93 10.25
N TYR A 12 21.55 5.39 9.08
CA TYR A 12 20.78 5.43 7.83
C TYR A 12 20.20 4.06 7.45
N ARG A 13 20.82 2.95 7.91
CA ARG A 13 20.32 1.60 7.64
C ARG A 13 18.92 1.35 8.19
N PHE A 14 18.55 2.00 9.31
CA PHE A 14 17.20 1.90 9.85
C PHE A 14 16.19 2.66 8.99
N SER A 15 16.55 3.85 8.49
CA SER A 15 15.71 4.61 7.54
C SER A 15 15.47 3.81 6.26
N LEU A 16 16.55 3.30 5.66
CA LEU A 16 16.49 2.50 4.45
C LEU A 16 15.70 1.20 4.65
N ALA A 17 15.76 0.60 5.85
CA ALA A 17 14.94 -0.56 6.19
C ALA A 17 13.45 -0.22 6.24
N ASN A 18 13.07 0.93 6.83
CA ASN A 18 11.68 1.35 6.90
C ASN A 18 11.11 1.70 5.51
N GLU A 19 11.90 2.37 4.68
CA GLU A 19 11.54 2.69 3.30
C GLU A 19 11.23 1.42 2.49
N ARG A 20 12.05 0.37 2.63
CA ARG A 20 11.79 -0.93 1.95
C ARG A 20 10.49 -1.57 2.43
N THR A 21 10.21 -1.54 3.73
CA THR A 21 8.95 -2.08 4.25
C THR A 21 7.76 -1.26 3.77
N PHE A 22 7.86 0.07 3.80
CA PHE A 22 6.84 0.98 3.28
C PHE A 22 6.54 0.71 1.80
N LEU A 23 7.57 0.68 0.96
CA LEU A 23 7.42 0.40 -0.47
C LEU A 23 6.87 -1.01 -0.73
N ALA A 24 7.20 -1.99 0.10
CA ALA A 24 6.61 -3.31 0.00
C ALA A 24 5.09 -3.30 0.27
N TRP A 25 4.64 -2.55 1.28
CA TRP A 25 3.21 -2.38 1.57
C TRP A 25 2.48 -1.64 0.43
N ILE A 26 3.06 -0.55 -0.07
CA ILE A 26 2.47 0.21 -1.19
C ILE A 26 2.33 -0.65 -2.44
N ARG A 27 3.34 -1.47 -2.77
CA ARG A 27 3.26 -2.41 -3.89
C ARG A 27 2.09 -3.38 -3.74
N THR A 28 1.87 -3.93 -2.54
CA THR A 28 0.73 -4.83 -2.31
C THR A 28 -0.60 -4.08 -2.45
N ALA A 29 -0.71 -2.87 -1.91
CA ALA A 29 -1.90 -2.03 -2.06
C ALA A 29 -2.23 -1.75 -3.54
N LEU A 30 -1.21 -1.39 -4.34
CA LEU A 30 -1.36 -1.15 -5.77
C LEU A 30 -1.77 -2.40 -6.54
N ALA A 31 -1.26 -3.59 -6.17
CA ALA A 31 -1.68 -4.85 -6.78
C ALA A 31 -3.18 -5.14 -6.54
N PHE A 32 -3.67 -4.90 -5.32
CA PHE A 32 -5.10 -5.02 -5.02
C PHE A 32 -5.95 -4.01 -5.79
N MET A 33 -5.49 -2.76 -5.90
CA MET A 33 -6.17 -1.73 -6.68
C MET A 33 -6.23 -2.11 -8.18
N ALA A 34 -5.12 -2.58 -8.74
CA ALA A 34 -5.07 -3.03 -10.13
C ALA A 34 -6.00 -4.23 -10.38
N ALA A 35 -6.09 -5.16 -9.43
CA ALA A 35 -7.02 -6.28 -9.51
C ALA A 35 -8.48 -5.80 -9.47
N ALA A 36 -8.83 -4.84 -8.61
CA ALA A 36 -10.17 -4.25 -8.55
C ALA A 36 -10.58 -3.64 -9.90
N ILE A 37 -9.71 -2.81 -10.48
CA ILE A 37 -9.92 -2.18 -11.78
C ILE A 37 -10.02 -3.24 -12.89
N GLY A 38 -9.13 -4.25 -12.86
CA GLY A 38 -9.15 -5.34 -13.83
C GLY A 38 -10.45 -6.12 -13.81
N ILE A 39 -11.01 -6.41 -12.63
CA ILE A 39 -12.30 -7.10 -12.51
C ILE A 39 -13.44 -6.20 -12.99
N ASP A 40 -13.43 -4.92 -12.64
CA ASP A 40 -14.49 -4.01 -13.08
C ASP A 40 -14.58 -3.92 -14.60
N GLN A 41 -13.41 -3.81 -15.26
CA GLN A 41 -13.30 -3.58 -16.71
C GLN A 41 -13.28 -4.85 -17.58
N LEU A 42 -12.68 -5.96 -17.12
CA LEU A 42 -12.51 -7.17 -17.94
C LEU A 42 -13.51 -8.28 -17.60
N ALA A 43 -14.13 -8.25 -16.42
CA ALA A 43 -14.95 -9.35 -15.91
C ALA A 43 -16.46 -9.02 -15.87
N GLU A 44 -16.97 -8.29 -16.85
CA GLU A 44 -18.38 -7.82 -16.91
C GLU A 44 -19.41 -8.96 -16.84
N ASN A 45 -19.10 -10.14 -17.41
CA ASN A 45 -20.02 -11.29 -17.46
C ASN A 45 -19.68 -12.40 -16.44
N LEU A 46 -18.77 -12.15 -15.50
CA LEU A 46 -18.24 -13.20 -14.63
C LEU A 46 -19.15 -13.51 -13.42
N ALA A 47 -19.96 -12.54 -12.99
CA ALA A 47 -20.84 -12.65 -11.83
C ALA A 47 -22.03 -11.68 -11.94
N PRO A 48 -23.11 -11.87 -11.15
CA PRO A 48 -24.18 -10.87 -11.03
C PRO A 48 -23.62 -9.51 -10.60
N SER A 49 -24.16 -8.41 -11.13
CA SER A 49 -23.62 -7.05 -10.96
C SER A 49 -23.36 -6.69 -9.49
N MET A 50 -24.26 -7.07 -8.58
CA MET A 50 -24.11 -6.83 -7.14
C MET A 50 -22.88 -7.52 -6.53
N VAL A 51 -22.59 -8.76 -6.94
CA VAL A 51 -21.45 -9.51 -6.42
C VAL A 51 -20.14 -8.91 -6.95
N LYS A 52 -20.12 -8.50 -8.22
CA LYS A 52 -18.97 -7.82 -8.85
C LYS A 52 -18.67 -6.52 -8.13
N GLU A 53 -19.67 -5.66 -7.94
CA GLU A 53 -19.52 -4.37 -7.25
C GLU A 53 -19.01 -4.53 -5.81
N LEU A 54 -19.56 -5.49 -5.06
CA LEU A 54 -19.12 -5.78 -3.71
C LEU A 54 -17.65 -6.23 -3.69
N LEU A 55 -17.24 -7.06 -4.64
CA LEU A 55 -15.87 -7.55 -4.75
C LEU A 55 -14.89 -6.43 -5.12
N VAL A 56 -15.24 -5.58 -6.08
CA VAL A 56 -14.43 -4.40 -6.47
C VAL A 56 -14.28 -3.45 -5.28
N CYS A 57 -15.37 -3.16 -4.56
CA CYS A 57 -15.33 -2.34 -3.35
C CYS A 57 -14.44 -2.97 -2.27
N ALA A 58 -14.57 -4.28 -2.02
CA ALA A 58 -13.77 -4.99 -1.03
C ALA A 58 -12.27 -4.93 -1.36
N LEU A 59 -11.90 -5.12 -2.63
CA LEU A 59 -10.50 -5.01 -3.09
C LEU A 59 -9.97 -3.57 -2.95
N GLY A 60 -10.78 -2.57 -3.28
CA GLY A 60 -10.42 -1.15 -3.11
C GLY A 60 -10.22 -0.76 -1.64
N ILE A 61 -11.13 -1.20 -0.75
CA ILE A 61 -11.00 -0.98 0.70
C ILE A 61 -9.73 -1.66 1.23
N THR A 62 -9.46 -2.89 0.80
CA THR A 62 -8.25 -3.63 1.20
C THR A 62 -6.98 -2.89 0.77
N ALA A 63 -6.95 -2.37 -0.46
CA ALA A 63 -5.85 -1.53 -0.95
C ALA A 63 -5.66 -0.27 -0.08
N ALA A 64 -6.76 0.42 0.26
CA ALA A 64 -6.71 1.61 1.12
C ALA A 64 -6.18 1.30 2.53
N ILE A 65 -6.64 0.19 3.14
CA ILE A 65 -6.17 -0.26 4.46
C ILE A 65 -4.67 -0.57 4.43
N LEU A 66 -4.18 -1.28 3.39
CA LEU A 66 -2.76 -1.59 3.26
C LEU A 66 -1.90 -0.34 3.12
N ALA A 67 -2.35 0.64 2.33
CA ALA A 67 -1.66 1.92 2.17
C ALA A 67 -1.66 2.73 3.48
N TRP A 68 -2.77 2.75 4.21
CA TRP A 68 -2.87 3.41 5.51
C TRP A 68 -1.95 2.75 6.55
N TYR A 69 -1.94 1.42 6.60
CA TYR A 69 -1.08 0.65 7.49
C TYR A 69 0.41 0.89 7.20
N ALA A 70 0.77 1.09 5.92
CA ALA A 70 2.13 1.45 5.54
C ALA A 70 2.55 2.79 6.16
N TYR A 71 1.65 3.77 6.21
CA TYR A 71 1.93 5.11 6.75
C TYR A 71 2.04 5.13 8.27
N LEU A 72 1.28 4.27 8.96
CA LEU A 72 1.33 4.17 10.42
C LEU A 72 2.60 3.47 10.94
N ARG A 73 3.41 2.90 10.06
CA ARG A 73 4.58 2.08 10.43
C ARG A 73 5.89 2.78 10.13
#